data_AF-A0A1Y1M9S3-F1
#
_entry.id   AF-A0A1Y1M9S3-F1
#
_cell.length_a   1.000
_cell.length_b   1.000
_cell.length_c   1.000
_cell.angle_alpha   90.00
_cell.angle_beta   90.00
_cell.angle_gamma   90.00
#
_symmetry.space_group_name_H-M   'P 1'
#
loop_
_entity.id
_entity.type
_entity.pdbx_description
1 polymer ?
#
loop_
_entity_poly.entity_id
_entity_poly.type
_entity_poly.pdbx_seq_one_letter_code
_entity_poly.pdbx_strand_id
1 'polypeptide(L)'
;MKKSLHHLDIFHVLYFLLQAYVGDIVNAEGKIPGVSLLLPPSHTALSGDLHVEIASSSFPPLLLQVSRVEGTGTQALTTIQVLPEARALSLNKTIVKVPCGYFSRGGTHFVLLKKQPISYGDNRTRSDRSSIITRSLDVRWPMPQLSLTPEYVQTYPERPVMAILEFPEVVCPPVSDSPASA
;
A
#
# COMPACT_ATOMS: atom_id res chain seq x y z
N MET A 1 -1.63 35.86 37.20
CA MET A 1 -0.57 34.83 37.06
C MET A 1 -1.12 33.48 37.50
N LYS A 2 -0.79 32.42 36.74
CA LYS A 2 -1.05 30.97 36.95
C LYS A 2 -2.47 30.44 36.65
N LYS A 3 -2.66 29.40 35.84
CA LYS A 3 -1.98 28.86 34.66
C LYS A 3 -3.00 27.87 34.08
N SER A 4 -3.62 28.23 32.96
CA SER A 4 -4.38 27.31 32.11
C SER A 4 -3.36 26.48 31.35
N LEU A 5 -3.12 25.23 31.78
CA LEU A 5 -2.10 24.36 31.17
C LEU A 5 -2.33 22.86 31.40
N HIS A 6 -3.58 22.39 31.46
CA HIS A 6 -3.88 20.95 31.59
C HIS A 6 -4.98 20.44 30.65
N HIS A 7 -5.72 21.32 29.96
CA HIS A 7 -6.83 20.91 29.09
C HIS A 7 -6.41 20.69 27.62
N LEU A 8 -5.25 21.23 27.20
CA LEU A 8 -4.76 21.08 25.82
C LEU A 8 -4.04 19.74 25.56
N ASP A 9 -3.46 19.13 26.61
CA ASP A 9 -2.74 17.86 26.51
C ASP A 9 -3.67 16.67 26.31
N ILE A 10 -4.82 16.64 27.00
CA ILE A 10 -5.74 15.50 26.91
C ILE A 10 -6.32 15.37 25.49
N PHE A 11 -6.64 16.48 24.84
CA PHE A 11 -7.14 16.46 23.46
C PHE A 11 -6.09 16.00 22.45
N HIS A 12 -4.82 16.40 22.63
CA HIS A 12 -3.74 15.91 21.78
C HIS A 12 -3.47 14.43 22.01
N VAL A 13 -3.46 13.97 23.27
CA VAL A 13 -3.27 12.55 23.60
C VAL A 13 -4.43 11.72 23.06
N LEU A 14 -5.69 12.17 23.20
CA LEU A 14 -6.83 11.49 22.59
C LEU A 14 -6.76 11.48 21.07
N TYR A 15 -6.33 12.58 20.43
CA TYR A 15 -6.17 12.64 18.98
C TYR A 15 -5.06 11.70 18.49
N PHE A 16 -3.92 11.65 19.18
CA PHE A 16 -2.83 10.71 18.88
C PHE A 16 -3.26 9.25 19.12
N LEU A 17 -3.98 8.96 20.19
CA LEU A 17 -4.55 7.63 20.45
C LEU A 17 -5.60 7.25 19.41
N LEU A 18 -6.42 8.19 18.97
CA LEU A 18 -7.40 7.98 17.90
C LEU A 18 -6.69 7.72 16.56
N GLN A 19 -5.62 8.46 16.24
CA GLN A 19 -4.85 8.21 15.02
C GLN A 19 -4.11 6.86 15.05
N ALA A 20 -3.53 6.49 16.19
CA ALA A 20 -2.92 5.17 16.37
C ALA A 20 -3.97 4.06 16.23
N TYR A 21 -5.14 4.23 16.87
CA TYR A 21 -6.24 3.27 16.79
C TYR A 21 -6.80 3.14 15.36
N VAL A 22 -6.97 4.26 14.63
CA VAL A 22 -7.42 4.22 13.23
C VAL A 22 -6.38 3.58 12.30
N GLY A 23 -5.09 3.78 12.57
CA GLY A 23 -4.01 3.09 11.84
C GLY A 23 -4.05 1.57 11.99
N ASP A 24 -4.39 1.09 13.19
CA ASP A 24 -4.52 -0.35 13.48
C ASP A 24 -5.82 -0.97 12.94
N ILE A 25 -6.93 -0.22 12.86
CA ILE A 25 -8.22 -0.74 12.35
C ILE A 25 -8.14 -1.17 10.88
N VAL A 26 -7.27 -0.54 10.08
CA VAL A 26 -7.18 -0.82 8.62
C VAL A 26 -6.36 -2.09 8.32
N ASN A 27 -5.61 -2.61 9.29
CA ASN A 27 -4.87 -3.87 9.16
C ASN A 27 -5.62 -5.01 9.85
N ALA A 28 -6.54 -5.65 9.12
CA ALA A 28 -7.11 -6.92 9.57
C ALA A 28 -6.02 -8.01 9.56
N GLU A 29 -5.43 -8.29 10.72
CA GLU A 29 -4.46 -9.37 10.92
C GLU A 29 -5.13 -10.75 10.89
N GLY A 30 -5.63 -11.18 9.73
CA GLY A 30 -5.80 -12.61 9.52
C GLY A 30 -4.43 -13.27 9.61
N LYS A 31 -4.34 -14.42 10.29
CA LYS A 31 -3.07 -15.10 10.56
C LYS A 31 -2.99 -16.42 9.80
N ILE A 32 -2.08 -16.51 8.84
CA ILE A 32 -1.68 -17.79 8.26
C ILE A 32 -0.54 -18.35 9.13
N PRO A 33 -0.68 -19.53 9.75
CA PRO A 33 0.36 -20.09 10.60
C PRO A 33 1.70 -20.23 9.86
N GLY A 34 2.77 -19.70 10.44
CA GLY A 34 4.12 -19.78 9.85
C GLY A 34 4.32 -18.94 8.59
N VAL A 35 3.44 -17.95 8.31
CA VAL A 35 3.59 -17.00 7.19
C VAL A 35 3.46 -15.58 7.72
N SER A 36 4.36 -14.69 7.30
CA SER A 36 4.26 -13.24 7.53
C SER A 36 4.46 -12.48 6.23
N LEU A 37 3.80 -11.32 6.16
CA LEU A 37 3.75 -10.44 5.00
C LEU A 37 4.36 -9.08 5.38
N LEU A 38 5.42 -8.69 4.68
CA LEU A 38 6.17 -7.45 4.90
C LEU A 38 6.03 -6.55 3.67
N LEU A 39 5.53 -5.34 3.88
CA LEU A 39 5.36 -4.31 2.87
C LEU A 39 6.10 -3.04 3.27
N PRO A 40 6.52 -2.21 2.30
CA PRO A 40 6.90 -0.84 2.61
C PRO A 40 5.69 -0.06 3.17
N PRO A 41 5.94 0.99 3.98
CA PRO A 41 4.87 1.80 4.57
C PRO A 41 4.06 2.59 3.53
N SER A 42 4.67 2.90 2.38
CA SER A 42 4.04 3.60 1.26
C SER A 42 4.72 3.23 -0.05
N HIS A 43 4.05 3.52 -1.17
CA HIS A 43 4.59 3.34 -2.53
C HIS A 43 4.29 4.57 -3.39
N THR A 44 5.17 4.93 -4.31
CA THR A 44 4.91 6.04 -5.25
C THR A 44 4.33 5.48 -6.54
N ALA A 45 3.16 5.99 -6.94
CA ALA A 45 2.49 5.64 -8.19
C ALA A 45 3.45 5.82 -9.37
N LEU A 46 3.42 4.88 -10.32
CA LEU A 46 4.18 4.94 -11.58
C LEU A 46 5.72 5.04 -11.46
N SER A 47 6.29 4.83 -10.27
CA SER A 47 7.75 4.96 -10.02
C SER A 47 8.55 3.66 -10.16
N GLY A 48 7.90 2.50 -10.11
CA GLY A 48 8.55 1.20 -10.14
C GLY A 48 7.72 0.10 -9.47
N ASP A 49 8.18 -1.15 -9.60
CA ASP A 49 7.45 -2.32 -9.09
C ASP A 49 7.40 -2.31 -7.56
N LEU A 50 6.27 -2.73 -7.00
CA LEU A 50 6.17 -2.94 -5.56
C LEU A 50 6.78 -4.29 -5.20
N HIS A 51 7.81 -4.27 -4.36
CA HIS A 51 8.41 -5.46 -3.79
C HIS A 51 7.73 -5.82 -2.47
N VAL A 52 7.19 -7.03 -2.41
CA VAL A 52 6.53 -7.57 -1.22
C VAL A 52 7.34 -8.75 -0.72
N GLU A 53 7.77 -8.70 0.54
CA GLU A 53 8.50 -9.81 1.16
C GLU A 53 7.53 -10.71 1.92
N ILE A 54 7.63 -12.01 1.66
CA ILE A 54 6.85 -13.04 2.34
C ILE A 54 7.83 -13.97 3.03
N ALA A 55 7.76 -14.03 4.36
CA ALA A 55 8.50 -15.02 5.12
C ALA A 55 7.59 -16.20 5.43
N SER A 56 8.05 -17.42 5.15
CA SER A 56 7.30 -18.63 5.44
C SER A 56 8.20 -19.80 5.82
N SER A 57 7.78 -20.59 6.80
CA SER A 57 8.46 -21.82 7.20
C SER A 57 8.14 -23.05 6.34
N SER A 58 7.07 -23.01 5.55
CA SER A 58 6.58 -24.17 4.78
C SER A 58 6.14 -23.87 3.35
N PHE A 59 6.12 -22.58 2.96
CA PHE A 59 5.71 -22.09 1.64
C PHE A 59 4.55 -22.89 1.01
N PRO A 60 3.35 -22.88 1.63
CA PRO A 60 2.19 -23.43 0.97
C PRO A 60 1.92 -22.69 -0.35
N PRO A 61 1.13 -23.26 -1.27
CA PRO A 61 0.62 -22.53 -2.42
C PRO A 61 -0.13 -21.27 -1.95
N LEU A 62 0.39 -20.08 -2.29
CA LEU A 62 -0.13 -18.79 -1.85
C LEU A 62 -0.50 -17.92 -3.06
N LEU A 63 -1.52 -17.08 -2.88
CA LEU A 63 -1.95 -16.08 -3.84
C LEU A 63 -1.84 -14.70 -3.19
N LEU A 64 -1.14 -13.80 -3.87
CA LEU A 64 -1.06 -12.39 -3.50
C LEU A 64 -2.07 -11.61 -4.36
N GLN A 65 -3.06 -10.99 -3.73
CA GLN A 65 -4.06 -10.18 -4.41
C GLN A 65 -3.87 -8.72 -4.02
N VAL A 66 -3.85 -7.84 -5.01
CA VAL A 66 -3.85 -6.39 -4.79
C VAL A 66 -5.24 -5.87 -5.14
N SER A 67 -5.80 -5.07 -4.24
CA SER A 67 -7.05 -4.35 -4.47
C SER A 67 -6.89 -2.88 -4.12
N ARG A 68 -7.81 -2.07 -4.64
CA ARG A 68 -7.86 -0.63 -4.45
C ARG A 68 -9.24 -0.24 -3.93
N VAL A 69 -9.31 0.75 -3.07
CA VAL A 69 -10.59 1.34 -2.66
C VAL A 69 -11.17 2.14 -3.83
N GLU A 70 -12.39 1.83 -4.24
CA GLU A 70 -13.12 2.56 -5.28
C GLU A 70 -14.56 2.80 -4.83
N GLY A 71 -14.94 4.07 -4.67
CA GLY A 71 -16.23 4.46 -4.10
C GLY A 71 -16.41 3.92 -2.69
N THR A 72 -17.45 3.12 -2.47
CA THR A 72 -17.75 2.46 -1.20
C THR A 72 -17.18 1.04 -1.08
N GLY A 73 -16.51 0.55 -2.13
CA GLY A 73 -16.06 -0.84 -2.23
C GLY A 73 -14.54 -0.98 -2.43
N THR A 74 -14.11 -2.23 -2.63
CA THR A 74 -12.75 -2.55 -3.05
C THR A 74 -12.79 -3.27 -4.39
N GLN A 75 -11.94 -2.84 -5.32
CA GLN A 75 -11.78 -3.44 -6.65
C GLN A 75 -10.49 -4.25 -6.67
N ALA A 76 -10.56 -5.53 -7.04
CA ALA A 76 -9.36 -6.34 -7.24
C ALA A 76 -8.65 -5.92 -8.54
N LEU A 77 -7.38 -5.55 -8.43
CA LEU A 77 -6.56 -5.13 -9.57
C LEU A 77 -5.80 -6.32 -10.19
N THR A 78 -5.21 -7.16 -9.34
CA THR A 78 -4.46 -8.33 -9.80
C THR A 78 -4.41 -9.41 -8.74
N THR A 79 -4.21 -10.66 -9.17
CA THR A 79 -3.91 -11.80 -8.31
C THR A 79 -2.70 -12.54 -8.90
N ILE A 80 -1.64 -12.65 -8.11
CA ILE A 80 -0.35 -13.22 -8.48
C ILE A 80 -0.15 -14.51 -7.70
N GLN A 81 0.25 -15.58 -8.38
CA GLN A 81 0.66 -16.81 -7.72
C GLN A 81 2.05 -16.64 -7.12
N VAL A 82 2.20 -16.93 -5.84
CA VAL A 82 3.49 -16.84 -5.14
C VAL A 82 4.29 -18.10 -5.46
N LEU A 83 5.31 -17.94 -6.29
CA LEU A 83 6.22 -19.01 -6.68
C LEU A 83 7.57 -18.75 -5.98
N PRO A 84 7.87 -19.42 -4.85
CA PRO A 84 9.14 -19.22 -4.16
C PRO A 84 10.30 -19.75 -5.01
N GLU A 85 11.35 -18.95 -5.16
CA GLU A 85 12.58 -19.41 -5.81
C GLU A 85 13.24 -20.53 -5.01
N ALA A 86 13.97 -21.44 -5.66
CA ALA A 86 14.62 -22.55 -4.97
C ALA A 86 15.58 -22.09 -3.84
N ARG A 87 16.21 -20.92 -3.99
CA ARG A 87 17.08 -20.31 -2.96
C ARG A 87 16.28 -19.71 -1.81
N ALA A 88 15.09 -19.15 -2.10
CA ALA A 88 14.16 -18.60 -1.12
C ALA A 88 13.66 -19.66 -0.12
N LEU A 89 13.54 -20.92 -0.55
CA LEU A 89 13.18 -22.05 0.33
C LEU A 89 14.19 -22.26 1.47
N SER A 90 15.49 -22.05 1.21
CA SER A 90 16.52 -22.19 2.25
C SER A 90 16.56 -21.01 3.23
N LEU A 91 16.05 -19.86 2.81
CA LEU A 91 16.05 -18.61 3.59
C LEU A 91 14.70 -18.34 4.28
N ASN A 92 13.70 -19.23 4.10
CA ASN A 92 12.33 -19.02 4.56
C ASN A 92 11.74 -17.68 4.13
N LYS A 93 12.21 -17.11 3.01
CA LYS A 93 11.87 -15.76 2.53
C LYS A 93 11.81 -15.71 1.01
N THR A 94 10.72 -15.17 0.46
CA THR A 94 10.57 -14.91 -0.97
C THR A 94 10.13 -13.46 -1.22
N ILE A 95 10.55 -12.90 -2.34
CA ILE A 95 10.15 -11.56 -2.79
C ILE A 95 9.22 -11.71 -3.98
N VAL A 96 8.04 -11.09 -3.90
CA VAL A 96 7.07 -11.03 -5.00
C VAL A 96 7.09 -9.61 -5.56
N LYS A 97 7.22 -9.51 -6.88
CA LYS A 97 7.17 -8.23 -7.60
C LYS A 97 5.77 -8.01 -8.13
N VAL A 98 5.13 -6.91 -7.72
CA VAL A 98 3.86 -6.47 -8.29
C VAL A 98 4.17 -5.39 -9.35
N PRO A 99 3.78 -5.60 -10.61
CA PRO A 99 4.04 -4.65 -11.69
C PRO A 99 3.52 -3.25 -11.38
N CYS A 100 4.35 -2.25 -11.63
CA CYS A 100 4.06 -0.85 -11.32
C CYS A 100 2.84 -0.27 -12.05
N GLY A 101 2.47 -0.84 -13.20
CA GLY A 101 1.29 -0.42 -13.97
C GLY A 101 -0.05 -0.63 -13.25
N TYR A 102 -0.10 -1.44 -12.18
CA TYR A 102 -1.28 -1.55 -11.32
C TYR A 102 -1.41 -0.38 -10.33
N PHE A 103 -0.35 0.42 -10.15
CA PHE A 103 -0.32 1.60 -9.27
C PHE A 103 -0.35 2.89 -10.10
N SER A 104 -1.38 3.01 -10.95
CA SER A 104 -1.60 4.19 -11.81
C SER A 104 -2.41 5.31 -11.14
N ARG A 105 -2.98 5.04 -9.97
CA ARG A 105 -3.69 6.03 -9.14
C ARG A 105 -3.15 5.99 -7.71
N GLY A 106 -3.07 7.15 -7.09
CA GLY A 106 -2.85 7.25 -5.65
C GLY A 106 -4.06 6.81 -4.81
N GLY A 107 -3.87 6.77 -3.50
CA GLY A 107 -4.88 6.40 -2.51
C GLY A 107 -4.60 5.06 -1.84
N THR A 108 -5.57 4.63 -1.03
CA THR A 108 -5.46 3.42 -0.21
C THR A 108 -5.63 2.16 -1.07
N HIS A 109 -4.59 1.34 -1.07
CA HIS A 109 -4.59 0.00 -1.64
C HIS A 109 -4.54 -1.04 -0.52
N PHE A 110 -5.01 -2.24 -0.81
CA PHE A 110 -4.90 -3.39 0.08
C PHE A 110 -4.15 -4.52 -0.62
N VAL A 111 -3.23 -5.13 0.11
CA VAL A 111 -2.50 -6.31 -0.32
C VAL A 111 -2.93 -7.47 0.57
N LEU A 112 -3.53 -8.47 -0.07
CA LEU A 112 -4.12 -9.64 0.56
C LEU A 112 -3.29 -10.86 0.21
N LEU A 113 -2.87 -11.62 1.22
CA LEU A 113 -2.21 -12.91 1.03
C LEU A 113 -3.15 -14.02 1.49
N LYS A 114 -3.49 -14.92 0.58
CA LYS A 114 -4.41 -16.06 0.82
C LYS A 114 -3.78 -17.37 0.40
N LYS A 115 -4.16 -18.49 1.02
CA LYS A 115 -3.80 -19.82 0.52
C LYS A 115 -4.52 -20.08 -0.81
N GLN A 116 -3.86 -20.74 -1.75
CA GLN A 116 -4.49 -21.21 -2.97
C GLN A 116 -5.42 -22.39 -2.63
N PRO A 117 -6.69 -22.37 -3.06
CA PRO A 117 -7.60 -23.47 -2.78
C PRO A 117 -7.14 -24.73 -3.52
N ILE A 118 -6.86 -25.79 -2.78
CA ILE A 118 -6.59 -27.11 -3.35
C ILE A 118 -7.95 -27.74 -3.62
N SER A 119 -8.31 -27.91 -4.90
CA SER A 119 -9.53 -28.64 -5.28
C SER A 119 -9.28 -30.13 -5.07
N TYR A 120 -9.54 -30.60 -3.85
CA TYR A 120 -9.54 -32.02 -3.53
C TYR A 120 -11.00 -32.45 -3.39
N GLY A 121 -11.44 -33.41 -4.21
CA GLY A 121 -12.81 -33.94 -4.25
C GLY A 121 -13.18 -34.77 -3.02
N ASP A 122 -13.00 -34.22 -1.82
CA ASP A 122 -13.34 -34.88 -0.56
C ASP A 122 -14.32 -34.01 0.23
N ASN A 123 -15.49 -34.58 0.52
CA ASN A 123 -16.62 -33.98 1.24
C ASN A 123 -16.31 -33.88 2.76
N ARG A 124 -15.10 -33.48 3.13
CA ARG A 124 -14.73 -33.22 4.51
C ARG A 124 -15.11 -31.79 4.88
N THR A 125 -16.15 -31.72 5.69
CA THR A 125 -16.68 -30.53 6.34
C THR A 125 -15.60 -29.75 7.10
N ARG A 126 -15.44 -28.48 6.71
CA ARG A 126 -15.24 -27.33 7.62
C ARG A 126 -14.04 -27.39 8.57
N SER A 127 -12.82 -27.05 8.12
CA SER A 127 -11.82 -26.32 8.94
C SER A 127 -10.51 -25.93 8.23
N ASP A 128 -10.53 -25.44 6.99
CA ASP A 128 -9.47 -24.49 6.56
C ASP A 128 -10.15 -23.14 6.41
N ARG A 129 -10.39 -22.48 7.55
CA ARG A 129 -10.74 -21.06 7.53
C ARG A 129 -9.58 -20.39 6.80
N SER A 130 -9.79 -19.98 5.56
CA SER A 130 -8.83 -19.22 4.78
C SER A 130 -8.50 -17.95 5.56
N SER A 131 -7.45 -18.01 6.38
CA SER A 131 -6.92 -16.84 7.02
C SER A 131 -6.25 -16.02 5.92
N ILE A 132 -6.76 -14.82 5.71
CA ILE A 132 -6.25 -13.88 4.72
C ILE A 132 -5.46 -12.85 5.50
N ILE A 133 -4.16 -12.72 5.23
CA ILE A 133 -3.38 -11.61 5.79
C ILE A 133 -3.68 -10.40 4.91
N THR A 134 -4.27 -9.35 5.49
CA THR A 134 -4.55 -8.09 4.79
C THR A 134 -3.62 -7.01 5.31
N ARG A 135 -3.00 -6.26 4.40
CA ARG A 135 -2.16 -5.09 4.72
C ARG A 135 -2.59 -3.91 3.86
N SER A 136 -2.73 -2.74 4.47
CA SER A 136 -2.93 -1.50 3.73
C SER A 136 -1.61 -0.98 3.17
N LEU A 137 -1.71 -0.30 2.03
CA LEU A 137 -0.61 0.38 1.37
C LEU A 137 -1.08 1.75 0.91
N ASP A 138 -0.43 2.80 1.40
CA ASP A 138 -0.64 4.17 0.95
C ASP A 138 0.14 4.39 -0.35
N VAL A 139 -0.58 4.51 -1.47
CA VAL A 139 0.04 4.81 -2.77
C VAL A 139 -0.06 6.31 -3.02
N ARG A 140 1.08 6.99 -3.12
CA ARG A 140 1.13 8.44 -3.29
C ARG A 140 1.41 8.81 -4.73
N TRP A 141 0.79 9.89 -5.19
CA TRP A 141 1.24 10.52 -6.42
C TRP A 141 2.66 11.10 -6.21
N PRO A 142 3.53 11.02 -7.23
CA PRO A 142 4.80 11.72 -7.20
C PRO A 142 4.62 13.20 -6.87
N MET A 143 5.45 13.72 -5.98
CA MET A 143 5.43 15.13 -5.61
C MET A 143 6.00 15.96 -6.77
N PRO A 144 5.25 16.92 -7.33
CA PRO A 144 5.79 17.80 -8.35
C PRO A 144 6.83 18.74 -7.77
N GLN A 145 7.77 19.17 -8.60
CA GLN A 145 8.74 20.21 -8.28
C GLN A 145 8.20 21.56 -8.76
N LEU A 146 8.16 22.55 -7.89
CA LEU A 146 7.76 23.91 -8.22
C LEU A 146 9.01 24.78 -8.35
N SER A 147 9.21 25.39 -9.52
CA SER A 147 10.22 26.41 -9.73
C SER A 147 9.57 27.75 -10.05
N LEU A 148 10.10 28.83 -9.46
CA LEU A 148 9.59 30.19 -9.60
C LEU A 148 10.63 31.06 -10.30
N THR A 149 10.19 31.95 -11.18
CA THR A 149 11.03 32.98 -11.79
C THR A 149 10.33 34.34 -11.66
N PRO A 150 10.90 35.32 -10.92
CA PRO A 150 12.13 35.20 -10.11
C PRO A 150 11.98 34.25 -8.92
N GLU A 151 13.09 33.66 -8.46
CA GLU A 151 13.12 32.71 -7.34
C GLU A 151 12.59 33.32 -6.03
N TYR A 152 12.79 34.62 -5.84
CA TYR A 152 12.25 35.37 -4.72
C TYR A 152 11.03 36.19 -5.14
N VAL A 153 9.87 35.87 -4.55
CA VAL A 153 8.59 36.52 -4.84
C VAL A 153 8.16 37.38 -3.66
N GLN A 154 7.86 38.65 -3.93
CA GLN A 154 7.25 39.55 -2.94
C GLN A 154 5.74 39.27 -2.86
N THR A 155 5.11 39.57 -1.72
CA THR A 155 3.67 39.39 -1.52
C THR A 155 2.81 40.13 -2.56
N TYR A 156 3.33 41.21 -3.13
CA TYR A 156 2.71 42.00 -4.21
C TYR A 156 3.77 42.36 -5.26
N PRO A 157 4.09 41.43 -6.18
CA PRO A 157 5.16 41.65 -7.12
C PRO A 157 4.70 42.63 -8.21
N GLU A 158 5.50 43.68 -8.44
CA GLU A 158 5.25 44.65 -9.51
C GLU A 158 5.56 44.08 -10.91
N ARG A 159 6.23 42.92 -10.97
CA ARG A 159 6.58 42.20 -12.20
C ARG A 159 5.90 40.82 -12.20
N PRO A 160 5.51 40.30 -13.37
CA PRO A 160 4.94 38.97 -13.48
C PRO A 160 5.87 37.90 -12.90
N VAL A 161 5.29 36.95 -12.18
CA VAL A 161 5.98 35.77 -11.64
C VAL A 161 5.60 34.58 -12.50
N MET A 162 6.59 33.88 -13.03
CA MET A 162 6.40 32.61 -13.70
C MET A 162 6.56 31.48 -12.70
N ALA A 163 5.66 30.50 -12.75
CA ALA A 163 5.72 29.29 -11.97
C ALA A 163 5.69 28.08 -12.92
N ILE A 164 6.65 27.18 -12.77
CA ILE A 164 6.72 25.94 -13.54
C ILE A 164 6.55 24.79 -12.56
N LEU A 165 5.59 23.91 -12.85
CA LEU A 165 5.33 22.71 -12.07
C LEU A 165 5.78 21.50 -12.90
N GLU A 166 6.85 20.84 -12.45
CA GLU A 166 7.44 19.69 -13.13
C GLU A 166 7.09 18.39 -12.41
N PHE A 167 6.57 17.43 -13.16
CA PHE A 167 6.30 16.09 -12.65
C PHE A 167 7.45 15.15 -13.03
N PRO A 168 7.85 14.22 -12.15
CA PRO A 168 8.85 13.24 -12.51
C PRO A 168 8.33 12.30 -13.61
N GLU A 169 9.28 11.73 -14.35
CA GLU A 169 8.97 10.79 -15.43
C GLU A 169 8.24 9.54 -14.91
N VAL A 170 7.33 9.04 -15.75
CA VAL A 170 6.60 7.79 -15.50
C VAL A 170 7.46 6.61 -15.94
N VAL A 171 7.71 5.68 -15.03
CA VAL A 171 8.57 4.51 -15.29
C VAL A 171 7.84 3.42 -16.07
N CYS A 172 6.52 3.34 -15.97
CA CYS A 172 5.73 2.33 -16.67
C CYS A 172 4.32 2.76 -17.02
N PRO A 173 3.76 2.24 -18.13
CA PRO A 173 2.39 2.53 -18.51
C PRO A 173 1.38 1.83 -17.58
N PRO A 174 0.21 2.43 -17.37
CA PRO A 174 -0.89 1.76 -16.66
C PRO A 174 -1.31 0.47 -17.38
N VAL A 175 -1.68 -0.54 -16.61
CA VAL A 175 -2.29 -1.76 -17.18
C VAL A 175 -3.66 -1.40 -17.77
N SER A 176 -4.02 -2.03 -18.90
CA SER A 176 -5.35 -1.93 -19.51
C SER A 176 -6.43 -2.17 -18.43
N ASP A 177 -7.47 -1.33 -18.42
CA ASP A 177 -8.52 -1.25 -17.39
C ASP A 177 -8.15 -0.50 -16.08
N SER A 178 -6.95 0.09 -15.97
CA SER A 178 -6.58 1.02 -14.89
C SER A 178 -6.21 2.43 -15.42
N PRO A 179 -7.16 3.22 -15.94
CA PRO A 179 -6.82 4.51 -16.51
C PRO A 179 -6.12 5.38 -15.46
N ALA A 180 -5.00 5.99 -15.84
CA ALA A 180 -4.33 7.00 -15.03
C ALA A 180 -5.37 8.03 -14.60
N SER A 181 -5.35 8.42 -13.32
CA SER A 181 -6.33 9.39 -12.84
C SER A 181 -6.16 10.69 -13.61
N ALA A 182 -7.21 11.13 -14.29
CA ALA A 182 -7.37 12.51 -14.76
C ALA A 182 -7.97 13.36 -13.63
#